data_AF-A0A7C5RE69-F1
#
_entry.id   AF-A0A7C5RE69-F1
#
_cell.length_a   1.000
_cell.length_b   1.000
_cell.length_c   1.000
_cell.angle_alpha   90.00
_cell.angle_beta   90.00
_cell.angle_gamma   90.00
#
_symmetry.space_group_name_H-M   'P 1'
#
loop_
_entity.id
_entity.type
_entity.pdbx_description
1 polymer ?
#
loop_
_entity_poly.entity_id
_entity_poly.type
_entity_poly.pdbx_seq_one_letter_code
_entity_poly.pdbx_strand_id
1 'polypeptide(L)'
;MGFTSSQAQGFSWESFLPLVERGERVVVAAPVFREYPLMEALWKRLKAGRGGVYLIGSREAPMDKASYFLVFSHWNAGLYLVDSWPLKPEGSFVVVDGRRGVIGPQVAGLADPEGRTRSLTEEEAAAWWGYAQRLMASGRPFHYNLEAAALLHVMRRLGLLKGR
;
A
#
# COMPACT_ATOMS: atom_id res chain seq x y z
N MET A 1 -36.90 -17.93 22.89
CA MET A 1 -36.11 -17.95 21.65
C MET A 1 -35.35 -16.63 21.57
N GLY A 2 -34.08 -16.63 21.98
CA GLY A 2 -33.24 -15.44 21.91
C GLY A 2 -32.44 -15.46 20.62
N PHE A 3 -32.67 -14.48 19.74
CA PHE A 3 -31.76 -14.20 18.63
C PHE A 3 -30.48 -13.61 19.24
N THR A 4 -29.41 -14.40 19.31
CA THR A 4 -28.08 -13.84 19.52
C THR A 4 -27.70 -13.08 18.26
N SER A 5 -27.64 -11.76 18.39
CA SER A 5 -27.01 -10.88 17.42
C SER A 5 -25.58 -11.39 17.20
N SER A 6 -25.31 -11.91 16.00
CA SER A 6 -23.94 -12.06 15.52
C SER A 6 -23.36 -10.65 15.46
N GLN A 7 -22.63 -10.26 16.51
CA GLN A 7 -21.81 -9.06 16.46
C GLN A 7 -20.95 -9.17 15.21
N ALA A 8 -21.16 -8.26 14.26
CA ALA A 8 -20.25 -8.10 13.14
C ALA A 8 -18.87 -7.87 13.75
N GLN A 9 -17.99 -8.89 13.68
CA GLN A 9 -16.61 -8.74 14.09
C GLN A 9 -16.03 -7.61 13.24
N GLY A 10 -15.76 -6.47 13.87
CA GLY A 10 -15.07 -5.37 13.24
C GLY A 10 -13.72 -5.84 12.71
N PHE A 11 -13.29 -5.27 11.59
CA PHE A 11 -11.98 -5.55 11.04
C PHE A 11 -10.86 -5.18 12.03
N SER A 12 -9.83 -6.02 12.13
CA SER A 12 -8.61 -5.74 12.90
C SER A 12 -7.36 -6.06 12.09
N TRP A 13 -6.44 -5.10 12.05
CA TRP A 13 -5.12 -5.26 11.43
C TRP A 13 -4.34 -6.44 12.01
N GLU A 14 -4.40 -6.68 13.32
CA GLU A 14 -3.65 -7.75 13.99
C GLU A 14 -3.92 -9.13 13.37
N SER A 15 -5.16 -9.36 12.91
CA SER A 15 -5.56 -10.61 12.27
C SER A 15 -5.12 -10.72 10.81
N PHE A 16 -4.94 -9.59 10.13
CA PHE A 16 -4.68 -9.52 8.69
C PHE A 16 -3.19 -9.42 8.35
N LEU A 17 -2.39 -8.71 9.15
CA LEU A 17 -0.95 -8.51 8.90
C LEU A 17 -0.16 -9.83 8.77
N PRO A 18 -0.42 -10.90 9.56
CA PRO A 18 0.24 -12.18 9.36
C PRO A 18 -0.04 -12.82 8.00
N LEU A 19 -1.12 -12.46 7.31
CA LEU A 19 -1.40 -12.91 5.94
C LEU A 19 -0.52 -12.16 4.94
N VAL A 20 -0.36 -10.85 5.12
CA VAL A 20 0.53 -10.01 4.30
C VAL A 20 1.99 -10.49 4.36
N GLU A 21 2.48 -10.81 5.56
CA GLU A 21 3.85 -11.29 5.77
C GLU A 21 4.13 -12.66 5.12
N ARG A 22 3.09 -13.51 4.99
CA ARG A 22 3.20 -14.91 4.54
C ARG A 22 2.73 -15.17 3.11
N GLY A 23 1.94 -14.29 2.50
CA GLY A 23 1.41 -14.52 1.15
C GLY A 23 2.49 -14.73 0.08
N GLU A 24 2.14 -15.00 -1.16
CA GLU A 24 3.10 -15.05 -2.26
C GLU A 24 3.17 -13.71 -3.00
N ARG A 25 2.02 -13.05 -3.15
CA ARG A 25 1.90 -11.74 -3.79
C ARG A 25 0.97 -10.85 -2.98
N VAL A 26 1.41 -9.63 -2.76
CA VAL A 26 0.64 -8.61 -2.05
C VAL A 26 0.55 -7.37 -2.93
N VAL A 27 -0.67 -6.89 -3.15
CA VAL A 27 -0.91 -5.64 -3.85
C VAL A 27 -1.57 -4.66 -2.88
N VAL A 28 -1.03 -3.46 -2.79
CA VAL A 28 -1.64 -2.34 -2.06
C VAL A 28 -1.94 -1.23 -3.06
N ALA A 29 -3.18 -0.74 -3.04
CA ALA A 29 -3.61 0.39 -3.84
C ALA A 29 -4.23 1.46 -2.92
N ALA A 30 -3.57 2.60 -2.83
CA ALA A 30 -4.03 3.75 -2.07
C ALA A 30 -3.49 5.03 -2.72
N PRO A 31 -4.24 6.14 -2.76
CA PRO A 31 -3.75 7.38 -3.37
C PRO A 31 -2.42 7.81 -2.74
N VAL A 32 -2.36 7.76 -1.42
CA VAL A 32 -1.14 7.93 -0.63
C VAL A 32 -1.10 6.82 0.41
N PHE A 33 0.04 6.15 0.54
CA PHE A 33 0.20 5.02 1.47
C PHE A 33 0.83 5.47 2.79
N ARG A 34 0.06 5.54 3.88
CA ARG A 34 0.53 6.01 5.20
C ARG A 34 0.28 5.04 6.35
N GLU A 35 -0.25 3.85 6.09
CA GLU A 35 -0.59 2.87 7.14
C GLU A 35 0.68 2.17 7.66
N TYR A 36 1.12 2.53 8.88
CA TYR A 36 2.39 2.07 9.44
C TYR A 36 2.45 0.55 9.72
N PRO A 37 1.48 -0.07 10.43
CA PRO A 37 1.43 -1.52 10.60
C PRO A 37 1.51 -2.30 9.28
N LEU A 38 0.76 -1.86 8.25
CA LEU A 38 0.80 -2.49 6.93
C LEU A 38 2.17 -2.28 6.26
N MET A 39 2.75 -1.09 6.36
CA MET A 39 4.10 -0.81 5.87
C MET A 39 5.13 -1.75 6.49
N GLU A 40 5.09 -1.93 7.81
CA GLU A 40 6.04 -2.77 8.54
C GLU A 40 5.95 -4.24 8.10
N ALA A 41 4.73 -4.76 7.91
CA ALA A 41 4.50 -6.12 7.41
C ALA A 41 5.08 -6.33 6.00
N LEU A 42 4.88 -5.36 5.09
CA LEU A 42 5.47 -5.39 3.75
C LEU A 42 6.99 -5.31 3.79
N TRP A 43 7.54 -4.46 4.66
CA TRP A 43 8.99 -4.30 4.80
C TRP A 43 9.64 -5.58 5.35
N LYS A 44 9.07 -6.19 6.40
CA LYS A 44 9.55 -7.47 6.96
C LYS A 44 9.59 -8.57 5.89
N ARG A 45 8.53 -8.64 5.07
CA ARG A 45 8.44 -9.56 3.94
C ARG A 45 9.57 -9.36 2.93
N LEU A 46 9.74 -8.14 2.42
CA LEU A 46 10.76 -7.85 1.41
C LEU A 46 12.17 -8.03 1.96
N LYS A 47 12.41 -7.63 3.21
CA LYS A 47 13.69 -7.85 3.91
C LYS A 47 14.03 -9.34 4.04
N ALA A 48 13.03 -10.21 4.19
CA ALA A 48 13.21 -11.66 4.20
C ALA A 48 13.43 -12.27 2.79
N GLY A 49 13.61 -11.44 1.74
CA GLY A 49 13.81 -11.89 0.37
C GLY A 49 12.53 -12.39 -0.31
N ARG A 50 11.36 -12.21 0.32
CA ARG A 50 10.07 -12.61 -0.25
C ARG A 50 9.56 -11.48 -1.14
N GLY A 51 9.71 -11.66 -2.45
CA GLY A 51 9.22 -10.71 -3.45
C GLY A 51 7.69 -10.66 -3.58
N GLY A 52 7.23 -10.13 -4.72
CA GLY A 52 5.81 -10.10 -5.07
C GLY A 52 5.02 -9.01 -4.35
N VAL A 53 5.66 -7.93 -3.90
CA VAL A 53 4.97 -6.76 -3.35
C VAL A 53 4.81 -5.71 -4.44
N TYR A 54 3.57 -5.24 -4.61
CA TYR A 54 3.22 -4.20 -5.58
C TYR A 54 2.48 -3.07 -4.88
N LEU A 55 2.98 -1.84 -5.01
CA LEU A 55 2.30 -0.65 -4.49
C LEU A 55 1.86 0.21 -5.66
N ILE A 56 0.59 0.61 -5.62
CA ILE A 56 -0.05 1.45 -6.62
C ILE A 56 -0.49 2.73 -5.91
N GLY A 57 0.06 3.87 -6.33
CA GLY A 57 -0.20 5.18 -5.75
C GLY A 57 -0.58 6.23 -6.78
N SER A 58 -1.05 7.38 -6.31
CA SER A 58 -1.22 8.57 -7.16
C SER A 58 0.11 9.32 -7.29
N ARG A 59 0.17 10.35 -8.15
CA ARG A 59 1.41 11.16 -8.32
C ARG A 59 1.85 11.88 -7.05
N GLU A 60 0.93 12.08 -6.12
CA GLU A 60 1.18 12.69 -4.82
C GLU A 60 1.89 11.74 -3.85
N ALA A 61 1.73 10.42 -4.00
CA ALA A 61 2.33 9.42 -3.10
C ALA A 61 3.83 9.63 -2.85
N PRO A 62 4.70 9.81 -3.88
CA PRO A 62 6.13 10.04 -3.64
C PRO A 62 6.46 11.44 -3.11
N MET A 63 5.55 12.42 -3.22
CA MET A 63 5.77 13.80 -2.78
C MET A 63 5.30 14.04 -1.34
N ASP A 64 4.40 13.18 -0.86
CA ASP A 64 3.84 13.25 0.48
C ASP A 64 4.83 12.76 1.53
N LYS A 65 5.20 13.65 2.46
CA LYS A 65 6.20 13.37 3.49
C LYS A 65 5.79 12.28 4.48
N ALA A 66 4.49 12.03 4.63
CA ALA A 66 3.98 10.98 5.51
C ALA A 66 3.81 9.66 4.77
N SER A 67 4.03 9.61 3.46
CA SER A 67 3.87 8.38 2.69
C SER A 67 5.09 7.48 2.80
N TYR A 68 4.81 6.20 3.01
CA TYR A 68 5.80 5.13 2.97
C TYR A 68 6.05 4.61 1.55
N PHE A 69 5.43 5.18 0.51
CA PHE A 69 5.56 4.69 -0.87
C PHE A 69 7.02 4.58 -1.32
N LEU A 70 7.84 5.61 -1.04
CA LEU A 70 9.25 5.63 -1.42
C LEU A 70 10.12 4.62 -0.66
N VAL A 71 9.71 4.19 0.54
CA VAL A 71 10.48 3.22 1.35
C VAL A 71 10.76 1.95 0.55
N PHE A 72 9.79 1.51 -0.25
CA PHE A 72 9.85 0.26 -0.99
C PHE A 72 10.63 0.34 -2.31
N SER A 73 11.05 1.53 -2.74
CA SER A 73 11.87 1.69 -3.95
C SER A 73 13.25 1.03 -3.82
N HIS A 74 13.77 0.89 -2.60
CA HIS A 74 15.01 0.15 -2.32
C HIS A 74 14.82 -1.38 -2.31
N TRP A 75 13.61 -1.85 -2.02
CA TRP A 75 13.36 -3.24 -1.62
C TRP A 75 12.79 -4.12 -2.75
N ASN A 76 13.06 -3.77 -4.01
CA ASN A 76 12.60 -4.51 -5.21
C ASN A 76 11.07 -4.73 -5.25
N ALA A 77 10.29 -3.82 -4.69
CA ALA A 77 8.84 -3.81 -4.87
C ALA A 77 8.48 -3.21 -6.24
N GLY A 78 7.39 -3.70 -6.84
CA GLY A 78 6.83 -3.08 -8.04
C GLY A 78 6.04 -1.83 -7.66
N LEU A 79 6.58 -0.65 -7.91
CA LEU A 79 5.91 0.62 -7.65
C LEU A 79 5.26 1.15 -8.92
N TYR A 80 4.00 1.56 -8.84
CA TYR A 80 3.23 2.09 -9.97
C TYR A 80 2.55 3.39 -9.58
N LEU A 81 2.65 4.39 -10.45
CA LEU A 81 1.94 5.66 -10.29
C LEU A 81 0.83 5.75 -11.33
N VAL A 82 -0.38 6.05 -10.86
CA VAL A 82 -1.55 6.32 -11.71
C VAL A 82 -1.77 7.82 -11.78
N ASP A 83 -1.68 8.40 -12.98
CA ASP A 83 -1.70 9.86 -13.19
C ASP A 83 -3.05 10.48 -12.78
N SER A 84 -4.16 9.80 -13.07
CA SER A 84 -5.52 10.20 -12.66
C SER A 84 -6.07 9.17 -11.69
N TRP A 85 -5.82 9.38 -10.39
CA TRP A 85 -6.24 8.43 -9.37
C TRP A 85 -7.76 8.24 -9.36
N PRO A 86 -8.27 7.01 -9.60
CA PRO A 86 -9.70 6.80 -9.88
C PRO A 86 -10.54 6.52 -8.63
N LEU A 87 -9.92 6.29 -7.48
CA LEU A 87 -10.61 5.87 -6.26
C LEU A 87 -10.68 7.00 -5.24
N LYS A 88 -11.81 7.10 -4.54
CA LYS A 88 -11.84 7.84 -3.27
C LYS A 88 -11.00 7.09 -2.22
N PRO A 89 -10.58 7.73 -1.12
CA PRO A 89 -9.78 7.06 -0.10
C PRO A 89 -10.43 5.80 0.49
N GLU A 90 -11.76 5.73 0.54
CA GLU A 90 -12.51 4.55 1.00
C GLU A 90 -12.39 3.35 0.06
N GLY A 91 -12.03 3.60 -1.19
CA GLY A 91 -11.70 2.56 -2.17
C GLY A 91 -10.26 2.08 -2.08
N SER A 92 -9.47 2.54 -1.10
CA SER A 92 -8.09 2.03 -0.91
C SER A 92 -8.14 0.59 -0.43
N PHE A 93 -7.30 -0.28 -0.97
CA PHE A 93 -7.36 -1.71 -0.66
C PHE A 93 -5.99 -2.37 -0.63
N VAL A 94 -5.92 -3.49 0.09
CA VAL A 94 -4.80 -4.44 0.09
C VAL A 94 -5.36 -5.83 -0.19
N VAL A 95 -4.74 -6.53 -1.14
CA VAL A 95 -5.10 -7.91 -1.47
C VAL A 95 -3.86 -8.80 -1.44
N VAL A 96 -4.01 -9.97 -0.84
CA VAL A 96 -3.01 -11.02 -0.70
C VAL A 96 -3.47 -12.21 -1.55
N ASP A 97 -2.61 -12.63 -2.48
CA ASP A 97 -2.78 -13.81 -3.36
C ASP A 97 -4.07 -13.85 -4.18
N GLY A 98 -4.77 -12.72 -4.30
CA GLY A 98 -6.08 -12.63 -4.93
C GLY A 98 -7.22 -13.31 -4.16
N ARG A 99 -6.99 -13.72 -2.89
CA ARG A 99 -7.95 -14.50 -2.09
C ARG A 99 -8.37 -13.83 -0.80
N ARG A 100 -7.53 -12.99 -0.23
CA ARG A 100 -7.80 -12.29 1.03
C ARG A 100 -7.50 -10.81 0.85
N GLY A 101 -8.31 -9.95 1.42
CA GLY A 101 -8.04 -8.51 1.34
C GLY A 101 -8.83 -7.69 2.32
N VAL A 102 -8.49 -6.41 2.34
CA VAL A 102 -9.10 -5.36 3.14
C VAL A 102 -9.32 -4.18 2.22
N ILE A 103 -10.46 -3.51 2.37
CA ILE A 103 -10.76 -2.25 1.69
C ILE A 103 -11.20 -1.22 2.72
N GLY A 104 -10.78 0.04 2.53
CA GLY A 104 -11.19 1.16 3.35
C GLY A 104 -10.13 2.24 3.53
N PRO A 105 -10.51 3.36 4.16
CA PRO A 105 -9.61 4.50 4.38
C PRO A 105 -8.40 4.17 5.26
N GLN A 106 -8.48 3.20 6.18
CA GLN A 106 -7.33 2.80 6.99
C GLN A 106 -6.19 2.22 6.14
N VAL A 107 -6.46 1.64 4.97
CA VAL A 107 -5.38 1.15 4.08
C VAL A 107 -4.51 2.31 3.59
N ALA A 108 -5.09 3.51 3.41
CA ALA A 108 -4.36 4.73 3.09
C ALA A 108 -3.72 5.40 4.34
N GLY A 109 -3.92 4.84 5.53
CA GLY A 109 -3.54 5.44 6.81
C GLY A 109 -4.38 6.64 7.20
N LEU A 110 -5.65 6.67 6.78
CA LEU A 110 -6.61 7.70 7.19
C LEU A 110 -7.50 7.20 8.33
N ALA A 111 -7.93 8.12 9.18
CA ALA A 111 -8.90 7.84 10.24
C ALA A 111 -10.20 7.31 9.65
N ASP A 112 -10.84 6.37 10.36
CA ASP A 112 -12.07 5.72 9.92
C ASP A 112 -13.16 5.79 11.01
N PRO A 113 -13.68 7.00 11.29
CA PRO A 113 -14.70 7.17 12.33
C PRO A 113 -16.03 6.50 11.99
N GLU A 114 -16.27 6.23 10.71
CA GLU A 114 -17.50 5.61 10.20
C GLU A 114 -17.38 4.08 10.07
N GLY A 115 -16.22 3.50 10.37
CA GLY A 115 -16.00 2.04 10.29
C GLY A 115 -16.17 1.47 8.88
N ARG A 116 -15.75 2.21 7.84
CA ARG A 116 -15.86 1.79 6.44
C ARG A 116 -14.82 0.73 6.06
N THR A 117 -13.74 0.61 6.83
CA THR A 117 -12.69 -0.38 6.62
C THR A 117 -13.18 -1.76 7.02
N ARG A 118 -13.09 -2.70 6.08
CA ARG A 118 -13.58 -4.07 6.28
C ARG A 118 -12.75 -5.08 5.52
N SER A 119 -12.85 -6.33 5.96
CA SER A 119 -12.39 -7.49 5.20
C SER A 119 -13.22 -7.67 3.93
N LEU A 120 -12.56 -8.14 2.88
CA LEU A 120 -13.18 -8.59 1.63
C LEU A 120 -13.57 -10.07 1.73
N THR A 121 -14.64 -10.46 1.06
CA THR A 121 -14.86 -11.89 0.75
C THR A 121 -13.82 -12.37 -0.27
N GLU A 122 -13.74 -13.68 -0.49
CA GLU A 122 -12.80 -14.23 -1.48
C GLU A 122 -13.14 -13.78 -2.91
N GLU A 123 -14.42 -13.73 -3.27
CA GLU A 123 -14.89 -13.24 -4.57
C GLU A 123 -14.56 -11.75 -4.77
N GLU A 124 -14.75 -10.94 -3.72
CA GLU A 124 -14.38 -9.53 -3.77
C GLU A 124 -12.86 -9.37 -3.88
N ALA A 125 -12.08 -10.14 -3.14
CA ALA A 125 -10.62 -10.10 -3.20
C ALA A 125 -10.11 -10.44 -4.61
N ALA A 126 -10.71 -11.43 -5.28
CA ALA A 126 -10.38 -11.77 -6.66
C ALA A 126 -10.75 -10.63 -7.64
N ALA A 127 -11.91 -9.99 -7.46
CA ALA A 127 -12.32 -8.85 -8.29
C ALA A 127 -11.37 -7.64 -8.11
N TRP A 128 -11.01 -7.32 -6.86
CA TRP A 128 -10.09 -6.23 -6.53
C TRP A 128 -8.66 -6.53 -6.99
N TRP A 129 -8.24 -7.80 -6.96
CA TRP A 129 -6.98 -8.23 -7.57
C TRP A 129 -6.96 -7.93 -9.07
N GLY A 130 -8.01 -8.32 -9.79
CA GLY A 130 -8.14 -8.02 -11.22
C GLY A 130 -8.19 -6.52 -11.51
N TYR A 131 -8.81 -5.73 -10.63
CA TYR A 131 -8.78 -4.27 -10.74
C TYR A 131 -7.37 -3.71 -10.50
N ALA A 132 -6.63 -4.22 -9.53
CA ALA A 132 -5.27 -3.80 -9.25
C ALA A 132 -4.34 -4.08 -10.44
N GLN A 133 -4.51 -5.22 -11.11
CA GLN A 133 -3.79 -5.52 -12.35
C GLN A 133 -4.07 -4.49 -13.45
N ARG A 134 -5.34 -4.06 -13.60
CA ARG A 134 -5.69 -2.97 -14.53
C ARG A 134 -5.06 -1.64 -14.14
N LEU A 135 -5.04 -1.32 -12.84
CA LEU A 135 -4.36 -0.11 -12.35
C LEU A 135 -2.87 -0.15 -12.65
N MET A 136 -2.17 -1.27 -12.40
CA MET A 136 -0.75 -1.43 -12.75
C MET A 136 -0.51 -1.31 -14.25
N ALA A 137 -1.38 -1.87 -15.08
CA ALA A 137 -1.27 -1.79 -16.54
C ALA A 137 -1.49 -0.35 -17.07
N SER A 138 -2.39 0.41 -16.45
CA SER A 138 -2.61 1.82 -16.76
C SER A 138 -1.58 2.77 -16.13
N GLY A 139 -0.93 2.31 -15.05
CA GLY A 139 0.03 3.07 -14.28
C GLY A 139 1.43 3.04 -14.91
N ARG A 140 2.25 4.02 -14.54
CA ARG A 140 3.65 4.06 -14.95
C ARG A 140 4.50 3.40 -13.86
N PRO A 141 5.36 2.43 -14.20
CA PRO A 141 6.34 1.92 -13.26
C PRO A 141 7.22 3.06 -12.72
N PHE A 142 7.35 3.14 -11.40
CA PHE A 142 8.10 4.19 -10.74
C PHE A 142 9.38 3.63 -10.15
N HIS A 143 10.48 4.28 -10.51
CA HIS A 143 11.81 3.93 -10.04
C HIS A 143 12.41 5.14 -9.34
N TYR A 144 12.78 4.96 -8.07
CA TYR A 144 13.43 6.00 -7.29
C TYR A 144 14.75 5.47 -6.77
N ASN A 145 15.84 6.09 -7.20
CA ASN A 145 17.17 5.74 -6.75
C ASN A 145 17.46 6.47 -5.43
N LEU A 146 17.21 5.77 -4.32
CA LEU A 146 17.47 6.27 -2.96
C LEU A 146 18.93 6.66 -2.75
N GLU A 147 19.89 5.92 -3.32
CA GLU A 147 21.32 6.23 -3.19
C GLU A 147 21.65 7.55 -3.90
N ALA A 148 21.16 7.74 -5.13
CA ALA A 148 21.33 8.98 -5.86
C ALA A 148 20.69 10.15 -5.12
N ALA A 149 19.48 9.96 -4.56
CA ALA A 149 18.80 11.00 -3.78
C ALA A 149 19.55 11.36 -2.49
N ALA A 150 20.07 10.37 -1.76
CA ALA A 150 20.88 10.58 -0.57
C ALA A 150 22.19 11.31 -0.90
N LEU A 151 22.86 10.91 -1.98
CA LEU A 151 24.06 11.58 -2.48
C LEU A 151 23.78 13.04 -2.83
N LEU A 152 22.71 13.32 -3.58
CA LEU A 152 22.31 14.69 -3.91
C LEU A 152 22.00 15.51 -2.64
N HIS A 153 21.38 14.91 -1.63
CA HIS A 153 21.14 15.56 -0.35
C HIS A 153 22.46 15.94 0.36
N VAL A 154 23.42 15.02 0.43
CA VAL A 154 24.75 15.27 1.02
C VAL A 154 25.49 16.36 0.23
N MET A 155 25.53 16.27 -1.10
CA MET A 155 26.19 17.26 -1.96
C MET A 155 25.59 18.67 -1.80
N ARG A 156 24.26 18.79 -1.64
CA ARG A 156 23.61 20.08 -1.32
C ARG A 156 24.04 20.60 0.05
N ARG A 157 24.09 19.74 1.07
CA ARG A 157 24.55 20.13 2.42
C ARG A 157 26.01 20.59 2.45
N LEU A 158 26.85 20.01 1.60
CA LEU A 158 28.25 20.38 1.44
C LEU A 158 28.46 21.60 0.52
N GLY A 159 27.39 22.19 -0.04
CA GLY A 159 27.48 23.35 -0.94
C GLY A 159 28.03 23.03 -2.34
N LEU A 160 28.20 21.74 -2.67
CA LEU A 160 28.72 21.29 -3.98
C LEU A 160 27.68 21.43 -5.10
N LEU A 161 26.40 21.54 -4.73
CA LEU A 161 25.30 21.84 -5.64
C LEU A 161 24.65 23.14 -5.18
N LYS A 162 24.69 24.18 -6.02
CA LYS A 162 23.88 25.38 -5.81
C LYS A 162 22.41 25.03 -6.00
N GLY A 163 21.61 25.22 -4.96
CA GLY A 163 20.16 25.05 -5.03
C GLY A 163 19.55 25.98 -6.08
N ARG A 164 18.57 25.48 -6.83
CA ARG A 164 17.51 26.33 -7.38
C ARG A 164 16.45 26.48 -6.31
#